data_AF-A0A8R7PV43-F1
#
_entry.id   AF-A0A8R7PV43-F1
#
_cell.length_a   1.000
_cell.length_b   1.000
_cell.length_c   1.000
_cell.angle_alpha   90.00
_cell.angle_beta   90.00
_cell.angle_gamma   90.00
#
_symmetry.space_group_name_H-M   'P 1'
#
loop_
_entity.id
_entity.type
_entity.pdbx_description
1 polymer ?
#
loop_
_entity_poly.entity_id
_entity_poly.type
_entity_poly.pdbx_seq_one_letter_code
_entity_poly.pdbx_strand_id
1 'polypeptide(L)'
;MRLPGAKKNVEMVWTYLRNIGATSVSVSAAGVITVMIVVYKLSILAFATTRDHQWNVASWVLPPIGRLISSQGKLYMMDTSTFYTSGSGDTQIFQINPPQHEEMGSGSSSMPSKKLIATCWAGKMPAPQYLAECDSEVLVIGYSDGFFTHPLVYRLSDLILNRAVPVTSIGDNVLFIDERILSVSSKVLPNIVGDSIVTVHPTELYLAERHLNSDTWLQAADGRIANCHLSRPYSLIYHIFTCCHRASWNKGTILYQFKNQNNWKVKRKWRQGA
;
A
#
# COMPACT_ATOMS: atom_id res chain seq x y z
N MET A 1 6.80 -19.48 22.93
CA MET A 1 7.93 -20.43 22.80
C MET A 1 9.23 -19.64 22.70
N ARG A 2 10.16 -19.78 23.64
CA ARG A 2 11.52 -19.17 23.60
C ARG A 2 12.52 -20.31 23.71
N LEU A 3 13.39 -20.46 22.72
CA LEU A 3 14.54 -21.37 22.79
C LEU A 3 15.77 -20.57 23.25
N PRO A 4 16.53 -21.05 24.26
CA PRO A 4 17.76 -20.40 24.69
C PRO A 4 18.89 -20.65 23.69
N GLY A 5 19.64 -19.60 23.32
CA GLY A 5 20.88 -19.71 22.52
C GLY A 5 20.86 -19.05 21.14
N ALA A 6 19.68 -18.79 20.56
CA ALA A 6 19.57 -18.24 19.20
C ALA A 6 19.29 -16.73 19.20
N LYS A 7 20.26 -15.87 19.59
CA LYS A 7 20.01 -14.41 19.56
C LYS A 7 20.07 -13.81 18.15
N LYS A 8 21.07 -14.16 17.33
CA LYS A 8 21.25 -13.54 16.00
C LYS A 8 20.29 -14.05 14.92
N ASN A 9 20.07 -15.36 14.80
CA ASN A 9 19.18 -15.92 13.77
C ASN A 9 17.71 -15.54 13.99
N VAL A 10 17.29 -15.46 15.25
CA VAL A 10 15.91 -15.09 15.60
C VAL A 10 15.65 -13.62 15.28
N GLU A 11 16.57 -12.70 15.61
CA GLU A 11 16.44 -11.28 15.26
C GLU A 11 16.36 -11.04 13.74
N MET A 12 17.14 -11.80 12.96
CA MET A 12 17.09 -11.75 11.49
C MET A 12 15.72 -12.20 10.99
N VAL A 13 15.23 -13.38 11.41
CA VAL A 13 13.90 -13.91 11.03
C VAL A 13 12.77 -12.95 11.42
N TRP A 14 12.84 -12.32 12.61
CA TRP A 14 11.85 -11.32 13.02
C TRP A 14 11.84 -10.08 12.14
N THR A 15 12.99 -9.69 11.59
CA THR A 15 13.08 -8.53 10.68
C THR A 15 12.35 -8.80 9.36
N TYR A 16 12.36 -10.04 8.87
CA TYR A 16 11.60 -10.45 7.68
C TYR A 16 10.10 -10.55 7.96
N LEU A 17 9.72 -11.19 9.08
CA LEU A 17 8.31 -11.40 9.45
C LEU A 17 7.58 -10.11 9.84
N ARG A 18 8.29 -9.07 10.32
CA ARG A 18 7.68 -7.78 10.68
C ARG A 18 7.31 -6.91 9.48
N ASN A 19 7.81 -7.23 8.29
CA ASN A 19 7.52 -6.47 7.10
C ASN A 19 6.25 -7.02 6.44
N ILE A 20 5.09 -6.63 7.00
CA ILE A 20 3.78 -7.01 6.48
C ILE A 20 3.42 -6.08 5.32
N GLY A 21 3.14 -6.66 4.14
CA GLY A 21 2.77 -5.94 2.93
C GLY A 21 1.32 -5.48 2.97
N ALA A 22 0.42 -6.42 3.26
CA ALA A 22 -1.02 -6.22 3.40
C ALA A 22 -1.63 -7.28 4.33
N THR A 23 -2.78 -6.98 4.90
CA THR A 23 -3.56 -7.91 5.71
C THR A 23 -5.03 -7.76 5.35
N SER A 24 -5.72 -8.88 5.18
CA SER A 24 -7.14 -8.93 4.89
C SER A 24 -7.86 -9.81 5.90
N VAL A 25 -9.07 -9.41 6.26
CA VAL A 25 -9.97 -10.17 7.12
C VAL A 25 -11.32 -10.28 6.43
N SER A 26 -11.86 -11.49 6.36
CA SER A 26 -13.18 -11.76 5.77
C SER A 26 -13.99 -12.67 6.68
N VAL A 27 -15.32 -12.60 6.56
CA VAL A 27 -16.25 -13.44 7.31
C VAL A 27 -17.17 -14.13 6.32
N SER A 28 -17.24 -15.46 6.36
CA SER A 28 -18.15 -16.22 5.50
C SER A 28 -19.60 -16.15 6.01
N ALA A 29 -20.56 -16.56 5.17
CA ALA A 29 -21.97 -16.67 5.57
C ALA A 29 -22.17 -17.61 6.78
N ALA A 30 -21.29 -18.61 6.95
CA ALA A 30 -21.28 -19.52 8.09
C ALA A 30 -20.55 -18.96 9.32
N GLY A 31 -20.18 -17.67 9.33
CA GLY A 31 -19.49 -17.02 10.44
C GLY A 31 -18.01 -17.40 10.59
N VAL A 32 -17.41 -18.05 9.58
CA VAL A 32 -15.98 -18.39 9.61
C VAL A 32 -15.17 -17.14 9.30
N ILE A 33 -14.34 -16.72 10.25
CA ILE A 33 -13.43 -15.60 10.06
C ILE A 33 -12.16 -16.14 9.41
N THR A 34 -11.74 -15.51 8.32
CA THR A 34 -10.50 -15.82 7.61
C THR A 34 -9.59 -14.62 7.60
N VAL A 35 -8.34 -14.84 8.02
CA VAL A 35 -7.28 -13.84 8.03
C VAL A 35 -6.23 -14.23 7.00
N MET A 36 -5.83 -13.27 6.16
CA MET A 36 -4.75 -13.40 5.19
C MET A 36 -3.69 -12.35 5.48
N ILE A 37 -2.42 -12.75 5.54
CA ILE A 37 -1.26 -11.88 5.82
C ILE A 37 -0.20 -12.10 4.76
N VAL A 38 0.22 -11.01 4.12
CA VAL A 38 1.33 -11.03 3.17
C VAL A 38 2.60 -10.59 3.86
N VAL A 39 3.60 -11.47 3.91
CA VAL A 39 4.93 -11.14 4.44
C VAL A 39 5.79 -10.66 3.27
N TYR A 40 5.91 -9.34 3.15
CA TYR A 40 6.44 -8.66 1.97
C TYR A 40 7.86 -9.11 1.59
N LYS A 41 8.79 -9.13 2.55
CA LYS A 41 10.18 -9.53 2.28
C LYS A 41 10.37 -11.01 1.97
N LEU A 42 9.40 -11.85 2.32
CA LEU A 42 9.42 -13.29 2.02
C LEU A 42 8.57 -13.64 0.80
N SER A 43 7.80 -12.69 0.27
CA SER A 43 6.88 -12.92 -0.85
C SER A 43 5.86 -14.04 -0.62
N ILE A 44 5.53 -14.34 0.64
CA ILE A 44 4.58 -15.40 0.98
C ILE A 44 3.25 -14.83 1.45
N LEU A 45 2.18 -15.57 1.15
CA LEU A 45 0.85 -15.37 1.72
C LEU A 45 0.61 -16.44 2.78
N ALA A 46 0.51 -16.03 4.03
CA ALA A 46 0.03 -16.87 5.13
C ALA A 46 -1.45 -16.61 5.37
N PHE A 47 -2.21 -17.64 5.73
CA PHE A 47 -3.63 -17.49 6.03
C PHE A 47 -4.09 -18.49 7.09
N ALA A 48 -5.17 -18.16 7.79
CA ALA A 48 -5.80 -19.02 8.76
C ALA A 48 -7.28 -18.67 8.88
N THR A 49 -8.08 -19.67 9.21
CA THR A 49 -9.50 -19.51 9.53
C THR A 49 -9.75 -19.81 11.01
N THR A 50 -10.94 -19.48 11.52
CA THR A 50 -11.36 -19.86 12.87
C THR A 50 -11.49 -21.37 13.08
N ARG A 51 -11.46 -22.16 12.00
CA ARG A 51 -11.49 -23.63 12.03
C ARG A 51 -10.09 -24.25 12.01
N ASP A 52 -9.06 -23.47 11.69
CA ASP A 52 -7.69 -23.98 11.61
C ASP A 52 -7.02 -24.00 12.99
N HIS A 53 -6.26 -25.05 13.28
CA HIS A 53 -5.41 -25.12 14.47
C HIS A 53 -4.01 -24.52 14.27
N GLN A 54 -3.65 -24.19 13.02
CA GLN A 54 -2.35 -23.62 12.64
C GLN A 54 -2.47 -22.73 11.40
N TRP A 55 -1.49 -21.87 11.19
CA TRP A 55 -1.39 -21.07 9.97
C TRP A 55 -1.02 -21.95 8.76
N ASN A 56 -1.68 -21.68 7.64
CA ASN A 56 -1.37 -22.26 6.35
C ASN A 56 -0.57 -21.24 5.50
N VAL A 57 0.18 -21.74 4.52
CA VAL A 57 0.93 -20.91 3.58
C VAL A 57 0.49 -21.28 2.16
N ALA A 58 0.22 -20.28 1.33
CA ALA A 58 -0.13 -20.50 -0.07
C ALA A 58 1.01 -21.22 -0.80
N SER A 59 0.66 -22.14 -1.71
CA SER A 59 1.62 -22.92 -2.49
C SER A 59 2.36 -22.10 -3.56
N TRP A 60 1.89 -20.89 -3.85
CA TRP A 60 2.46 -19.98 -4.83
C TRP A 60 3.10 -18.76 -4.14
N VAL A 61 4.08 -18.17 -4.82
CA VAL A 61 4.86 -17.04 -4.32
C VAL A 61 4.37 -15.75 -4.99
N LEU A 62 4.47 -14.63 -4.27
CA LEU A 62 4.18 -13.29 -4.78
C LEU A 62 5.44 -12.66 -5.42
N PRO A 63 5.28 -11.74 -6.37
CA PRO A 63 6.39 -10.90 -6.79
C PRO A 63 6.90 -10.05 -5.59
N PRO A 64 8.23 -9.96 -5.37
CA PRO A 64 8.83 -9.30 -4.20
C PRO A 64 8.61 -7.79 -4.12
N ILE A 65 8.08 -7.17 -5.18
CA ILE A 65 7.84 -5.73 -5.30
C ILE A 65 6.36 -5.43 -5.56
N GLY A 66 5.48 -6.42 -5.48
CA GLY A 66 4.05 -6.22 -5.74
C GLY A 66 3.47 -5.16 -4.80
N ARG A 67 2.74 -4.19 -5.33
CA ARG A 67 1.97 -3.25 -4.50
C ARG A 67 0.65 -3.93 -4.13
N LEU A 68 0.49 -4.24 -2.85
CA LEU A 68 -0.68 -4.93 -2.32
C LEU A 68 -1.52 -4.00 -1.45
N ILE A 69 -2.83 -4.11 -1.60
CA ILE A 69 -3.82 -3.53 -0.70
C ILE A 69 -4.80 -4.61 -0.27
N SER A 70 -5.47 -4.38 0.85
CA SER A 70 -6.70 -5.09 1.19
C SER A 70 -7.88 -4.19 0.87
N SER A 71 -8.97 -4.78 0.40
CA SER A 71 -10.27 -4.11 0.36
C SER A 71 -11.37 -5.15 0.44
N GLN A 72 -12.42 -4.88 1.21
CA GLN A 72 -13.61 -5.73 1.33
C GLN A 72 -13.31 -7.22 1.60
N GLY A 73 -12.32 -7.50 2.47
CA GLY A 73 -11.93 -8.87 2.84
C GLY A 73 -11.16 -9.64 1.77
N LYS A 74 -10.75 -8.97 0.68
CA LYS A 74 -9.86 -9.51 -0.35
C LYS A 74 -8.52 -8.80 -0.34
N LEU A 75 -7.55 -9.38 -1.05
CA LEU A 75 -6.29 -8.73 -1.37
C LEU A 75 -6.24 -8.43 -2.86
N TYR A 76 -5.72 -7.27 -3.21
CA TYR A 76 -5.46 -6.88 -4.59
C TYR A 76 -3.97 -6.65 -4.75
N MET A 77 -3.40 -7.16 -5.83
CA MET A 77 -1.98 -7.07 -6.12
C MET A 77 -1.77 -6.57 -7.52
N MET A 78 -0.87 -5.60 -7.64
CA MET A 78 -0.32 -5.18 -8.91
C MET A 78 1.02 -5.88 -9.14
N ASP A 79 1.10 -6.67 -10.21
CA ASP A 79 2.33 -7.32 -10.68
C ASP A 79 2.98 -6.42 -11.73
N THR A 80 3.82 -5.52 -11.25
CA THR A 80 4.70 -4.75 -12.13
C THR A 80 5.89 -5.63 -12.46
N SER A 81 5.94 -6.11 -13.71
CA SER A 81 7.19 -6.56 -14.34
C SER A 81 8.30 -5.60 -13.93
N THR A 82 9.35 -6.16 -13.35
CA THR A 82 10.36 -5.51 -12.51
C THR A 82 10.80 -4.12 -12.98
N PHE A 83 11.12 -3.24 -12.01
CA PHE A 83 11.90 -2.00 -12.18
C PHE A 83 13.26 -2.16 -12.90
N TYR A 84 13.60 -3.37 -13.38
CA TYR A 84 14.88 -3.75 -13.96
C TYR A 84 14.78 -4.23 -15.41
N THR A 85 13.58 -4.51 -15.93
CA THR A 85 13.41 -4.79 -17.36
C THR A 85 12.92 -3.52 -18.04
N SER A 86 13.74 -2.98 -18.93
CA SER A 86 13.41 -1.91 -19.89
C SER A 86 12.37 -2.38 -20.93
N GLY A 87 11.38 -3.17 -20.49
CA GLY A 87 10.39 -3.83 -21.31
C GLY A 87 9.01 -3.27 -21.02
N SER A 88 8.35 -2.81 -22.08
CA SER A 88 6.98 -2.33 -22.17
C SER A 88 5.94 -3.42 -21.85
N GLY A 89 6.02 -4.03 -20.67
CA GLY A 89 5.09 -5.05 -20.22
C GLY A 89 3.87 -4.41 -19.57
N ASP A 90 2.68 -4.77 -20.04
CA ASP A 90 1.44 -4.37 -19.38
C ASP A 90 1.44 -4.85 -17.92
N THR A 91 0.98 -3.99 -17.03
CA THR A 91 0.92 -4.29 -15.60
C THR A 91 -0.32 -5.09 -15.28
N GLN A 92 -0.16 -6.26 -14.66
CA GLN A 92 -1.27 -7.15 -14.36
C GLN A 92 -1.82 -6.88 -12.95
N ILE A 93 -3.14 -6.90 -12.80
CA ILE A 93 -3.81 -6.75 -11.52
C ILE A 93 -4.51 -8.06 -11.16
N PHE A 94 -4.11 -8.63 -10.03
CA PHE A 94 -4.65 -9.86 -9.49
C PHE A 94 -5.54 -9.57 -8.28
N GLN A 95 -6.67 -10.28 -8.21
CA GLN A 95 -7.48 -10.41 -7.00
C GLN A 95 -7.15 -11.73 -6.33
N ILE A 96 -6.87 -11.68 -5.03
CA ILE A 96 -6.65 -12.83 -4.18
C ILE A 96 -7.84 -12.95 -3.22
N ASN A 97 -8.62 -14.00 -3.40
CA ASN A 97 -9.79 -14.28 -2.56
C ASN A 97 -9.40 -15.15 -1.37
N PRO A 98 -10.10 -15.00 -0.24
CA PRO A 98 -9.95 -15.94 0.86
C PRO A 98 -10.30 -17.36 0.41
N PRO A 99 -9.73 -18.38 1.08
CA PRO A 99 -10.08 -19.77 0.87
C PRO A 99 -11.59 -20.01 1.01
N GLN A 100 -12.16 -20.74 0.04
CA GLN A 100 -13.57 -21.14 0.06
C GLN A 100 -13.68 -22.54 0.63
N HIS A 101 -14.17 -22.68 1.86
CA HIS A 101 -14.51 -23.99 2.40
C HIS A 101 -15.80 -24.48 1.75
N GLU A 102 -15.69 -25.41 0.80
CA GLU A 102 -16.85 -26.17 0.31
C GLU A 102 -17.35 -27.09 1.42
N GLU A 103 -18.68 -27.22 1.53
CA GLU A 103 -19.36 -28.00 2.58
C GLU A 103 -19.25 -29.54 2.41
N MET A 104 -18.35 -30.06 1.56
CA MET A 104 -18.19 -31.51 1.40
C MET A 104 -16.74 -32.00 1.46
N GLY A 105 -16.45 -32.73 2.54
CA GLY A 105 -15.88 -34.08 2.45
C GLY A 105 -14.41 -34.28 2.13
N SER A 106 -13.58 -33.25 1.95
CA SER A 106 -12.13 -33.43 1.80
C SER A 106 -11.37 -32.64 2.86
N GLY A 107 -10.56 -33.34 3.66
CA GLY A 107 -9.77 -32.77 4.76
C GLY A 107 -8.60 -31.87 4.33
N SER A 108 -8.61 -31.34 3.12
CA SER A 108 -7.66 -30.34 2.65
C SER A 108 -8.21 -28.94 2.94
N SER A 109 -7.40 -28.10 3.59
CA SER A 109 -7.71 -26.66 3.70
C SER A 109 -7.78 -26.10 2.28
N SER A 110 -8.94 -25.54 1.89
CA SER A 110 -9.09 -24.85 0.61
C SER A 110 -8.03 -23.75 0.51
N MET A 111 -7.37 -23.59 -0.64
CA MET A 111 -6.34 -22.57 -0.82
C MET A 111 -6.95 -21.20 -1.21
N PRO A 112 -6.31 -20.07 -0.86
CA PRO A 112 -6.63 -18.77 -1.44
C PRO A 112 -6.50 -18.81 -2.96
N SER A 113 -7.49 -18.29 -3.67
CA SER A 113 -7.48 -18.24 -5.14
C SER A 113 -6.87 -16.92 -5.64
N LYS A 114 -5.93 -16.99 -6.58
CA LYS A 114 -5.33 -15.84 -7.26
C LYS A 114 -5.88 -15.75 -8.69
N LYS A 115 -6.61 -14.69 -9.02
CA LYS A 115 -7.25 -14.48 -10.31
C LYS A 115 -6.78 -13.18 -10.95
N LEU A 116 -6.33 -13.23 -12.21
CA LEU A 116 -6.10 -12.02 -13.01
C LEU A 116 -7.46 -11.37 -13.31
N ILE A 117 -7.60 -10.08 -13.00
CA ILE A 117 -8.86 -9.34 -13.16
C ILE A 117 -8.76 -8.14 -14.09
N ALA A 118 -7.58 -7.55 -14.25
CA ALA A 118 -7.36 -6.44 -15.17
C ALA A 118 -5.89 -6.37 -15.61
N THR A 119 -5.66 -5.69 -16.73
CA THR A 119 -4.34 -5.43 -17.29
C THR A 119 -4.23 -3.95 -17.64
N CYS A 120 -3.27 -3.24 -17.06
CA CYS A 120 -2.99 -1.84 -17.30
C CYS A 120 -1.95 -1.68 -18.41
N TRP A 121 -2.30 -0.96 -19.46
CA TRP A 121 -1.46 -0.85 -20.65
C TRP A 121 -0.23 0.03 -20.42
N ALA A 122 0.96 -0.53 -20.59
CA ALA A 122 2.23 0.15 -20.30
C ALA A 122 2.42 1.43 -21.13
N GLY A 123 1.91 1.46 -22.36
CA GLY A 123 2.03 2.63 -23.25
C GLY A 123 1.16 3.83 -22.86
N LYS A 124 0.13 3.65 -22.02
CA LYS A 124 -0.75 4.73 -21.56
C LYS A 124 -0.44 5.20 -20.15
N MET A 125 0.23 4.36 -19.36
CA MET A 125 0.51 4.63 -17.95
C MET A 125 1.87 4.04 -17.59
N PRO A 126 2.98 4.75 -17.88
CA PRO A 126 4.31 4.34 -17.45
C PRO A 126 4.37 4.07 -15.95
N ALA A 127 5.23 3.12 -15.56
CA ALA A 127 5.54 2.85 -14.17
C ALA A 127 6.19 4.08 -13.51
N PRO A 128 5.99 4.30 -12.19
CA PRO A 128 5.34 3.44 -11.24
C PRO A 128 3.81 3.58 -11.25
N GLN A 129 3.16 2.45 -11.00
CA GLN A 129 1.72 2.36 -10.81
C GLN A 129 1.43 1.91 -9.37
N TYR A 130 0.26 2.23 -8.85
CA TYR A 130 -0.14 2.07 -7.45
C TYR A 130 -1.58 1.55 -7.36
N LEU A 131 -1.87 0.86 -6.25
CA LEU A 131 -3.23 0.53 -5.83
C LEU A 131 -3.54 1.29 -4.55
N ALA A 132 -4.77 1.80 -4.46
CA ALA A 132 -5.28 2.45 -3.27
C ALA A 132 -6.70 1.98 -2.97
N GLU A 133 -7.02 1.83 -1.69
CA GLU A 133 -8.41 1.76 -1.24
C GLU A 133 -8.86 3.17 -0.91
N CYS A 134 -9.99 3.58 -1.49
CA CYS A 134 -10.64 4.86 -1.22
C CYS A 134 -12.11 4.59 -0.93
N ASP A 135 -12.51 4.75 0.33
CA ASP A 135 -13.80 4.36 0.90
C ASP A 135 -14.14 2.88 0.69
N SER A 136 -14.69 2.52 -0.46
CA SER A 136 -15.06 1.15 -0.85
C SER A 136 -14.66 0.82 -2.29
N GLU A 137 -13.94 1.72 -2.94
CA GLU A 137 -13.43 1.54 -4.29
C GLU A 137 -11.94 1.23 -4.26
N VAL A 138 -11.51 0.31 -5.12
CA VAL A 138 -10.09 0.12 -5.41
C VAL A 138 -9.74 1.01 -6.60
N LEU A 139 -8.78 1.90 -6.37
CA LEU A 139 -8.25 2.80 -7.38
C LEU A 139 -6.90 2.32 -7.89
N VAL A 140 -6.67 2.52 -9.18
CA VAL A 140 -5.39 2.34 -9.85
C VAL A 140 -4.84 3.72 -10.15
N ILE A 141 -3.64 4.00 -9.66
CA ILE A 141 -2.98 5.30 -9.86
C ILE A 141 -1.72 5.09 -10.69
N GLY A 142 -1.50 5.94 -11.66
CA GLY A 142 -0.24 6.02 -12.39
C GLY A 142 -0.06 7.42 -12.94
N TYR A 143 0.72 7.57 -14.01
CA TYR A 143 1.07 8.86 -14.59
C TYR A 143 0.95 8.81 -16.11
N SER A 144 0.54 9.90 -16.76
CA SER A 144 0.52 9.97 -18.23
C SER A 144 1.90 10.23 -18.84
N ASP A 145 2.87 10.63 -18.01
CA ASP A 145 4.25 10.91 -18.40
C ASP A 145 5.25 10.10 -17.55
N GLY A 146 6.47 9.96 -18.05
CA GLY A 146 7.56 9.28 -17.35
C GLY A 146 8.26 10.11 -16.27
N PHE A 147 7.81 11.35 -16.01
CA PHE A 147 8.39 12.28 -15.03
C PHE A 147 7.55 12.41 -13.75
N PHE A 148 6.46 11.67 -13.67
CA PHE A 148 5.53 11.62 -12.52
C PHE A 148 4.84 12.96 -12.24
N THR A 149 4.68 13.81 -13.26
CA THR A 149 4.11 15.16 -13.09
C THR A 149 2.60 15.19 -13.31
N HIS A 150 2.05 14.30 -14.12
CA HIS A 150 0.62 14.24 -14.41
C HIS A 150 0.03 12.90 -13.94
N PRO A 151 -0.30 12.76 -12.64
CA PRO A 151 -1.00 11.58 -12.16
C PRO A 151 -2.36 11.39 -12.83
N LEU A 152 -2.71 10.11 -13.01
CA LEU A 152 -3.99 9.61 -13.49
C LEU A 152 -4.54 8.61 -12.46
N VAL A 153 -5.84 8.67 -12.22
CA VAL A 153 -6.54 7.76 -11.30
C VAL A 153 -7.67 7.07 -12.05
N TYR A 154 -7.77 5.75 -11.92
CA TYR A 154 -8.82 4.94 -12.53
C TYR A 154 -9.52 4.10 -11.47
N ARG A 155 -10.80 3.82 -11.65
CA ARG A 155 -11.48 2.78 -10.88
C ARG A 155 -11.10 1.41 -11.41
N LEU A 156 -10.72 0.50 -10.52
CA LEU A 156 -10.44 -0.88 -10.90
C LEU A 156 -11.66 -1.56 -11.53
N SER A 157 -12.87 -1.24 -11.06
CA SER A 157 -14.12 -1.77 -11.65
C SER A 157 -14.27 -1.41 -13.13
N ASP A 158 -13.88 -0.19 -13.51
CA ASP A 158 -13.97 0.26 -14.90
C ASP A 158 -12.89 -0.43 -15.75
N LEU A 159 -11.69 -0.60 -15.21
CA LEU A 159 -10.61 -1.34 -15.87
C LEU A 159 -10.94 -2.81 -16.11
N ILE A 160 -11.61 -3.48 -15.16
CA ILE A 160 -12.11 -4.86 -15.34
C ILE A 160 -13.07 -4.95 -16.53
N LEU A 161 -13.84 -3.89 -16.77
CA LEU A 161 -14.77 -3.75 -17.90
C LEU A 161 -14.10 -3.19 -19.16
N ASN A 162 -12.77 -3.08 -19.20
CA ASN A 162 -11.97 -2.47 -20.27
C ASN A 162 -12.33 -0.99 -20.56
N ARG A 163 -12.80 -0.27 -19.55
CA ARG A 163 -13.09 1.18 -19.61
C ARG A 163 -11.98 1.94 -18.89
N ALA A 164 -11.06 2.51 -19.65
CA ALA A 164 -9.96 3.29 -19.09
C ALA A 164 -10.26 4.79 -19.18
N VAL A 165 -11.20 5.26 -18.36
CA VAL A 165 -11.52 6.67 -18.21
C VAL A 165 -11.00 7.14 -16.85
N PRO A 166 -10.09 8.14 -16.81
CA PRO A 166 -9.63 8.68 -15.53
C PRO A 166 -10.80 9.28 -14.75
N VAL A 167 -10.82 9.07 -13.44
CA VAL A 167 -11.80 9.71 -12.57
C VAL A 167 -11.43 11.17 -12.33
N THR A 168 -12.47 11.99 -12.24
CA THR A 168 -12.38 13.42 -11.93
C THR A 168 -12.73 13.74 -10.48
N SER A 169 -13.21 12.74 -9.74
CA SER A 169 -13.58 12.83 -8.32
C SER A 169 -13.37 11.48 -7.63
N ILE A 170 -12.95 11.53 -6.38
CA ILE A 170 -12.70 10.41 -5.46
C ILE A 170 -13.46 10.61 -4.13
N GLY A 171 -14.57 11.34 -4.18
CA GLY A 171 -15.48 11.51 -3.05
C GLY A 171 -14.99 12.51 -2.00
N ASP A 172 -14.40 13.62 -2.43
CA ASP A 172 -13.78 14.64 -1.55
C ASP A 172 -12.62 14.09 -0.70
N ASN A 173 -12.08 12.93 -1.06
CA ASN A 173 -10.91 12.37 -0.42
C ASN A 173 -9.63 12.95 -1.04
N VAL A 174 -8.53 12.76 -0.31
CA VAL A 174 -7.18 13.14 -0.71
C VAL A 174 -6.30 11.90 -0.64
N LEU A 175 -5.61 11.58 -1.74
CA LEU A 175 -4.69 10.46 -1.81
C LEU A 175 -3.27 10.90 -1.49
N PHE A 176 -2.68 10.38 -0.43
CA PHE A 176 -1.28 10.59 -0.08
C PHE A 176 -0.44 9.45 -0.64
N ILE A 177 0.47 9.74 -1.56
CA ILE A 177 1.23 8.74 -2.33
C ILE A 177 2.70 8.69 -1.91
N ASP A 178 3.14 7.53 -1.43
CA ASP A 178 4.54 7.15 -1.24
C ASP A 178 4.64 5.60 -1.41
N GLU A 179 5.45 4.91 -0.61
CA GLU A 179 5.52 3.43 -0.57
C GLU A 179 4.15 2.75 -0.40
N ARG A 180 3.23 3.42 0.30
CA ARG A 180 1.81 3.07 0.46
C ARG A 180 0.96 4.29 0.16
N ILE A 181 -0.32 4.04 -0.07
CA ILE A 181 -1.29 5.05 -0.42
C ILE A 181 -2.29 5.10 0.72
N LEU A 182 -2.56 6.30 1.21
CA LEU A 182 -3.62 6.55 2.18
C LEU A 182 -4.67 7.45 1.55
N SER A 183 -5.93 7.05 1.65
CA SER A 183 -7.06 7.92 1.37
C SER A 183 -7.51 8.60 2.66
N VAL A 184 -7.62 9.92 2.64
CA VAL A 184 -8.02 10.74 3.79
C VAL A 184 -9.08 11.73 3.36
N SER A 185 -10.18 11.82 4.11
CA SER A 185 -11.21 12.82 3.83
C SER A 185 -10.65 14.24 3.92
N SER A 186 -10.93 15.08 2.91
CA SER A 186 -10.56 16.50 2.94
C SER A 186 -11.17 17.26 4.12
N LYS A 187 -12.28 16.75 4.70
CA LYS A 187 -12.94 17.34 5.88
C LYS A 187 -12.04 17.44 7.11
N VAL A 188 -10.99 16.61 7.20
CA VAL A 188 -9.99 16.69 8.29
C VAL A 188 -8.72 17.44 7.89
N LEU A 189 -8.66 17.96 6.66
CA LEU A 189 -7.52 18.66 6.08
C LEU A 189 -7.92 20.10 5.74
N PRO A 190 -7.65 21.07 6.62
CA PRO A 190 -8.18 22.43 6.46
C PRO A 190 -7.66 23.18 5.22
N ASN A 191 -6.53 22.77 4.65
CA ASN A 191 -5.82 23.49 3.59
C ASN A 191 -5.69 22.71 2.27
N ILE A 192 -6.26 21.50 2.19
CA ILE A 192 -6.16 20.63 1.01
C ILE A 192 -7.56 20.44 0.46
N VAL A 193 -7.69 20.62 -0.86
CA VAL A 193 -8.98 20.47 -1.54
C VAL A 193 -9.32 18.98 -1.66
N GLY A 194 -10.61 18.66 -1.61
CA GLY A 194 -11.09 17.31 -1.95
C GLY A 194 -10.72 16.95 -3.39
N ASP A 195 -10.67 15.66 -3.69
CA ASP A 195 -10.32 15.16 -5.01
C ASP A 195 -8.89 15.54 -5.46
N SER A 196 -7.97 15.51 -4.50
CA SER A 196 -6.56 15.86 -4.70
C SER A 196 -5.62 14.68 -4.43
N ILE A 197 -4.43 14.76 -5.03
CA ILE A 197 -3.28 13.90 -4.74
C ILE A 197 -2.22 14.72 -4.02
N VAL A 198 -1.66 14.18 -2.95
CA VAL A 198 -0.50 14.72 -2.24
C VAL A 198 0.69 13.77 -2.41
N THR A 199 1.80 14.28 -2.95
CA THR A 199 3.06 13.53 -3.13
C THR A 199 4.27 14.45 -2.97
N VAL A 200 5.48 13.89 -2.96
CA VAL A 200 6.69 14.70 -3.08
C VAL A 200 6.81 15.21 -4.50
N HIS A 201 6.92 16.54 -4.68
CA HIS A 201 7.13 17.13 -5.99
C HIS A 201 8.40 16.56 -6.64
N PRO A 202 8.33 16.01 -7.87
CA PRO A 202 9.44 15.27 -8.47
C PRO A 202 10.69 16.14 -8.68
N THR A 203 10.53 17.46 -8.83
CA THR A 203 11.65 18.38 -9.12
C THR A 203 12.05 19.25 -7.94
N GLU A 204 11.08 19.68 -7.12
CA GLU A 204 11.30 20.78 -6.16
C GLU A 204 11.35 20.30 -4.70
N LEU A 205 11.14 18.99 -4.47
CA LEU A 205 11.30 18.34 -3.17
C LEU A 205 10.57 19.11 -2.04
N TYR A 206 9.27 19.28 -2.21
CA TYR A 206 8.31 19.67 -1.18
C TYR A 206 7.07 18.78 -1.30
N LEU A 207 6.18 18.77 -0.30
CA LEU A 207 4.90 18.06 -0.43
C LEU A 207 3.96 18.89 -1.29
N ALA A 208 3.66 18.39 -2.48
CA ALA A 208 2.81 19.05 -3.45
C ALA A 208 1.43 18.41 -3.49
N GLU A 209 0.42 19.25 -3.67
CA GLU A 209 -0.96 18.89 -3.93
C GLU A 209 -1.28 19.14 -5.40
N ARG A 210 -1.98 18.22 -6.05
CA ARG A 210 -2.61 18.43 -7.34
C ARG A 210 -4.04 17.90 -7.32
N HIS A 211 -4.99 18.77 -7.61
CA HIS A 211 -6.38 18.39 -7.81
C HIS A 211 -6.51 17.58 -9.11
N LEU A 212 -7.37 16.55 -9.13
CA LEU A 212 -7.50 15.62 -10.27
C LEU A 212 -7.88 16.30 -11.59
N ASN A 213 -8.60 17.42 -11.51
CA ASN A 213 -9.01 18.22 -12.68
C ASN A 213 -8.11 19.42 -12.97
N SER A 214 -6.94 19.51 -12.33
CA SER A 214 -6.00 20.62 -12.49
C SER A 214 -4.66 20.14 -13.01
N ASP A 215 -4.02 20.95 -13.85
CA ASP A 215 -2.63 20.73 -14.29
C ASP A 215 -1.61 21.46 -13.43
N THR A 216 -2.04 22.10 -12.34
CA THR A 216 -1.18 22.87 -11.46
C THR A 216 -0.88 22.13 -10.17
N TRP A 217 0.39 22.10 -9.80
CA TRP A 217 0.84 21.69 -8.47
C TRP A 217 0.88 22.89 -7.54
N LEU A 218 0.35 22.70 -6.33
CA LEU A 218 0.41 23.66 -5.24
C LEU A 218 1.21 23.07 -4.09
N GLN A 219 1.73 23.93 -3.21
CA GLN A 219 2.39 23.47 -2.00
C GLN A 219 1.34 23.01 -0.98
N ALA A 220 1.35 21.71 -0.64
CA ALA A 220 0.43 21.11 0.31
C ALA A 220 0.77 21.49 1.76
N ALA A 221 2.06 21.56 2.09
CA ALA A 221 2.53 21.86 3.44
C ALA A 221 3.74 22.78 3.44
N ASP A 222 3.87 23.55 4.52
CA ASP A 222 4.98 24.47 4.76
C ASP A 222 6.31 23.75 4.97
N GLY A 223 7.41 24.40 4.57
CA GLY A 223 8.76 23.84 4.70
C GLY A 223 9.29 23.20 3.41
N ARG A 224 10.60 22.93 3.40
CA ARG A 224 11.30 22.34 2.25
C ARG A 224 11.95 21.01 2.64
N ILE A 225 11.60 19.95 1.92
CA ILE A 225 12.19 18.61 2.14
C ILE A 225 13.66 18.61 1.74
N ALA A 226 14.02 19.29 0.64
CA ALA A 226 15.40 19.34 0.10
C ALA A 226 16.48 19.62 1.17
N ASN A 227 16.17 20.49 2.14
CA ASN A 227 17.10 20.88 3.20
C ASN A 227 16.69 20.37 4.59
N CYS A 228 15.69 19.47 4.66
CA CYS A 228 15.10 18.99 5.92
C CYS A 228 14.68 20.13 6.88
N HIS A 229 14.32 21.30 6.33
CA HIS A 229 13.88 22.48 7.07
C HIS A 229 12.37 22.42 7.24
N LEU A 230 11.94 21.50 8.09
CA LEU A 230 10.55 21.40 8.53
C LEU A 230 10.37 22.23 9.82
N SER A 231 9.52 23.25 9.77
CA SER A 231 9.18 24.07 10.93
C SER A 231 8.36 23.26 11.93
N ARG A 232 8.63 23.44 13.22
CA ARG A 232 7.81 22.86 14.31
C ARG A 232 6.82 23.91 14.80
N PRO A 233 5.56 23.54 15.11
CA PRO A 233 4.98 22.19 15.04
C PRO A 233 4.80 21.71 13.60
N TYR A 234 4.93 20.39 13.37
CA TYR A 234 4.74 19.81 12.04
C TYR A 234 3.26 19.80 11.67
N SER A 235 2.94 20.17 10.43
CA SER A 235 1.57 20.11 9.93
C SER A 235 1.04 18.66 9.90
N LEU A 236 -0.28 18.50 10.03
CA LEU A 236 -0.95 17.19 9.96
C LEU A 236 -0.61 16.43 8.66
N ILE A 237 -0.38 17.15 7.57
CA ILE A 237 -0.03 16.61 6.25
C ILE A 237 1.29 15.82 6.33
N TYR A 238 2.32 16.33 7.00
CA TYR A 238 3.56 15.57 7.21
C TYR A 238 3.36 14.33 8.07
N HIS A 239 2.47 14.40 9.06
CA HIS A 239 2.14 13.23 9.89
C HIS A 239 1.46 12.13 9.06
N ILE A 240 0.47 12.50 8.24
CA ILE A 240 -0.24 11.57 7.34
C ILE A 240 0.73 11.01 6.29
N PHE A 241 1.50 11.88 5.62
CA PHE A 241 2.47 11.46 4.61
C PHE A 241 3.52 10.50 5.19
N THR A 242 3.97 10.73 6.43
CA THR A 242 4.90 9.80 7.10
C THR A 242 4.28 8.40 7.33
N CYS A 243 2.96 8.30 7.47
CA CYS A 243 2.28 7.00 7.58
C CYS A 243 2.32 6.21 6.26
N CYS A 244 2.46 6.87 5.11
CA CYS A 244 2.64 6.21 3.82
C CYS A 244 3.94 5.39 3.78
N HIS A 245 4.99 5.82 4.51
CA HIS A 245 6.29 5.13 4.57
C HIS A 245 6.29 3.94 5.55
N ARG A 246 6.54 2.71 5.06
CA ARG A 246 6.47 1.46 5.85
C ARG A 246 7.48 1.42 6.98
N ALA A 247 8.66 2.03 6.80
CA ALA A 247 9.67 2.01 7.85
C ALA A 247 9.41 3.06 8.95
N SER A 248 8.47 3.99 8.79
CA SER A 248 8.31 5.15 9.69
C SER A 248 6.97 5.19 10.43
N TRP A 249 5.89 4.63 9.85
CA TRP A 249 4.51 4.83 10.33
C TRP A 249 4.27 4.50 11.81
N ASN A 250 4.92 3.46 12.36
CA ASN A 250 4.73 3.02 13.74
C ASN A 250 5.85 3.49 14.70
N LYS A 251 6.76 4.35 14.23
CA LYS A 251 7.96 4.75 15.00
C LYS A 251 7.83 6.11 15.65
N GLY A 252 6.73 6.84 15.42
CA GLY A 252 6.53 8.19 15.94
C GLY A 252 7.62 9.15 15.45
N THR A 253 8.07 8.95 14.20
CA THR A 253 9.05 9.78 13.50
C THR A 253 8.33 10.62 12.45
N ILE A 254 8.99 11.67 11.97
CA ILE A 254 8.52 12.45 10.80
C ILE A 254 9.53 12.24 9.68
N LEU A 255 9.02 11.92 8.49
CA LEU A 255 9.84 11.73 7.31
C LEU A 255 10.56 13.06 6.97
N TYR A 256 11.76 12.97 6.37
CA TYR A 256 12.56 14.15 5.96
C TYR A 256 13.04 15.06 7.09
N GLN A 257 13.15 14.53 8.32
CA GLN A 257 13.81 15.21 9.43
C GLN A 257 15.33 14.92 9.44
N PHE A 258 16.16 15.96 9.51
CA PHE A 258 17.63 15.86 9.50
C PHE A 258 18.23 15.07 10.69
N LYS A 259 17.46 14.93 11.77
CA LYS A 259 17.87 14.22 12.99
C LYS A 259 16.71 13.38 13.48
N ASN A 260 16.80 12.06 13.28
CA ASN A 260 15.95 11.09 13.95
C ASN A 260 16.35 10.95 15.45
N GLN A 261 16.58 12.08 16.14
CA GLN A 261 16.90 12.19 17.57
C GLN A 261 15.65 12.03 18.44
N ASN A 262 14.71 11.22 17.98
CA ASN A 262 13.56 10.82 18.76
C ASN A 262 14.02 9.82 19.82
N ASN A 263 14.69 10.35 20.85
CA ASN A 263 15.22 9.69 22.04
C ASN A 263 14.13 9.27 23.03
N TRP A 264 12.92 9.00 22.55
CA TRP A 264 11.83 8.49 23.37
C TRP A 264 12.31 7.18 24.02
N LYS A 265 12.47 7.21 25.35
CA LYS A 265 12.99 6.06 26.12
C LYS A 265 12.01 4.87 26.10
N VAL A 266 10.76 5.10 25.70
CA VAL A 266 9.67 4.12 25.69
C VAL A 266 9.66 3.32 24.38
N LYS A 267 9.53 1.99 24.49
CA LYS A 267 9.40 1.05 23.36
C LYS A 267 10.56 1.03 22.34
N ARG A 268 11.77 1.50 22.67
CA ARG A 268 12.96 1.46 21.79
C ARG A 268 13.20 0.11 21.10
N LYS A 269 13.07 -1.00 21.84
CA LYS A 269 13.22 -2.37 21.32
C LYS A 269 12.23 -2.77 20.23
N TRP A 270 11.11 -2.06 20.10
CA TRP A 270 10.07 -2.31 19.10
C TRP A 270 10.20 -1.41 17.86
N ARG A 271 11.16 -0.46 17.84
CA ARG A 271 11.36 0.48 16.74
C ARG A 271 12.45 0.04 15.74
N GLN A 272 13.26 -0.98 16.06
CA GLN A 272 14.25 -1.56 15.15
C GLN A 272 13.66 -2.78 14.42
N GLY A 273 13.93 -2.90 13.11
CA GLY A 273 13.59 -4.08 12.29
C GLY A 273 12.28 -4.00 11.49
N ALA A 274 12.19 -3.09 10.53
CA ALA A 274 11.26 -3.17 9.39
C ALA A 274 12.10 -3.16 8.10
#